data_AF-A0A929BH22-F1
#
_entry.id   AF-A0A929BH22-F1
#
_cell.length_a   1.000
_cell.length_b   1.000
_cell.length_c   1.000
_cell.angle_alpha   90.00
_cell.angle_beta   90.00
_cell.angle_gamma   90.00
#
_symmetry.space_group_name_H-M   'P 1'
#
loop_
_entity.id
_entity.type
_entity.pdbx_description
1 polymer ?
#
loop_
_entity_poly.entity_id
_entity_poly.type
_entity_poly.pdbx_seq_one_letter_code
_entity_poly.pdbx_strand_id
1 'polypeptide(L)'
;MEKEAILYERLSGDRIKCHVCQWRCVINPGKTGLCRVRLNRDGKLYTTNYGEVSSVAADPIEKKPLFHFFPATRALSLGTWGCNFHCKDCQNWEISCVDVPTTSQYLSPEQAIELTGRYGCAGIAWTYNEPTIWFEYTLDSAKLAKQNDLYTVYVTNGYATPEALDTIGPYLDAWRVDVKGFSDSFYRQLAKVSNWRGILDVAKRAKEKWDMHVEVVTNIIPTMNDDEEQLEGIATWIRDSLGELTPWHVTRFHPMYNLTHLPPTPVSTLERACRIGKQVGLKFVYLGNVPGHEDENTVCYSCGKLDVRRIGYDTKVVGLDGSKCKFCGAELNFRTTLKAISDVSVEQELHPIAKLAKETVEACVREGKKTQPGELTPEMSERAGVFVSIHKHGELRGCIGTFEPAQANVAEEIMANAISSATRDPRFPPVTVAELDDLEYKVDILTKPEAVNDVSELDAERYGVIVESGFRKGLLLPDLEGVDSVEEQIAICRLKAGIGPDEPVDLYRFEVRRFK
;
A
#
# COMPACT_ATOMS: atom_id res chain seq x y z
N MET A 1 10.75 -5.35 15.41
CA MET A 1 11.95 -5.43 14.52
C MET A 1 11.96 -4.23 13.57
N GLU A 2 13.12 -3.82 13.06
CA GLU A 2 13.19 -2.73 12.07
C GLU A 2 13.01 -3.26 10.64
N LYS A 3 12.29 -2.52 9.80
CA LYS A 3 12.11 -2.84 8.37
C LYS A 3 12.34 -1.58 7.53
N GLU A 4 13.03 -1.72 6.39
CA GLU A 4 13.21 -0.58 5.47
C GLU A 4 11.83 -0.15 4.94
N ALA A 5 11.59 1.17 4.97
CA ALA A 5 10.35 1.76 4.49
C ALA A 5 10.31 1.74 2.96
N ILE A 6 9.12 1.59 2.39
CA ILE A 6 8.97 1.45 0.93
C ILE A 6 8.55 2.74 0.20
N LEU A 7 8.17 3.79 0.94
CA LEU A 7 7.69 5.07 0.39
C LEU A 7 8.50 6.25 0.91
N TYR A 8 9.65 6.51 0.29
CA TYR A 8 10.49 7.66 0.58
C TYR A 8 11.36 8.08 -0.61
N GLU A 9 11.77 9.35 -0.61
CA GLU A 9 12.73 9.93 -1.56
C GLU A 9 14.03 10.25 -0.81
N ARG A 10 15.18 9.93 -1.41
CA ARG A 10 16.50 10.34 -0.90
C ARG A 10 16.82 11.75 -1.37
N LEU A 11 17.30 12.59 -0.45
CA LEU A 11 17.69 13.97 -0.71
C LEU A 11 19.19 14.16 -0.43
N SER A 12 19.71 15.33 -0.79
CA SER A 12 21.11 15.69 -0.52
C SER A 12 21.44 15.69 0.97
N GLY A 13 22.65 15.21 1.30
CA GLY A 13 23.19 15.15 2.66
C GLY A 13 22.54 14.07 3.53
N ASP A 14 22.28 12.89 2.95
CA ASP A 14 21.64 11.73 3.58
C ASP A 14 20.27 12.01 4.21
N ARG A 15 19.65 13.13 3.83
CA ARG A 15 18.28 13.44 4.24
C ARG A 15 17.32 12.59 3.43
N ILE A 16 16.16 12.32 4.02
CA ILE A 16 15.09 11.62 3.32
C ILE A 16 13.80 12.42 3.41
N LYS A 17 12.91 12.23 2.44
CA LYS A 17 11.54 12.74 2.49
C LYS A 17 10.58 11.56 2.52
N CYS A 18 9.84 11.44 3.62
CA CYS A 18 8.86 10.37 3.80
C CYS A 18 7.60 10.66 2.96
N HIS A 19 7.08 9.65 2.26
CA HIS A 19 5.88 9.77 1.41
C HIS A 19 4.67 9.01 1.95
N VAL A 20 4.72 8.52 3.19
CA VAL A 20 3.64 7.71 3.79
C VAL A 20 2.41 8.56 4.18
N CYS A 21 2.62 9.77 4.71
CA CYS A 21 1.52 10.66 5.11
C CYS A 21 1.76 12.09 4.64
N GLN A 22 0.70 12.91 4.66
CA GLN A 22 0.71 14.25 4.07
C GLN A 22 1.58 15.27 4.80
N TRP A 23 2.17 14.90 5.95
CA TRP A 23 3.23 15.69 6.56
C TRP A 23 4.47 15.80 5.68
N ARG A 24 4.71 14.80 4.80
CA ARG A 24 5.89 14.71 3.92
C ARG A 24 7.20 15.10 4.62
N CYS A 25 7.41 14.56 5.83
CA CYS A 25 8.53 14.95 6.68
C CYS A 25 9.87 14.81 5.95
N VAL A 26 10.68 15.86 5.99
CA VAL A 26 12.11 15.80 5.64
C VAL A 26 12.87 15.44 6.91
N ILE A 27 13.52 14.28 6.92
CA ILE A 27 14.12 13.67 8.11
C ILE A 27 15.64 13.64 7.92
N ASN A 28 16.36 14.29 8.84
CA ASN A 28 17.83 14.29 8.86
C ASN A 28 18.38 12.92 9.33
N PRO A 29 19.63 12.57 8.98
CA PRO A 29 20.29 11.37 9.48
C PRO A 29 20.23 11.26 11.01
N GLY A 30 19.91 10.06 11.52
CA GLY A 30 19.78 9.78 12.95
C GLY A 30 18.55 10.41 13.62
N LYS A 31 17.61 10.96 12.84
CA LYS A 31 16.36 11.56 13.36
C LYS A 31 15.14 10.76 12.92
N THR A 32 14.04 11.00 13.62
CA THR A 32 12.73 10.45 13.29
C THR A 32 11.80 11.49 12.69
N GLY A 33 10.79 11.02 11.95
CA GLY A 33 9.66 11.87 11.52
C GLY A 33 8.76 12.26 12.68
N LEU A 34 7.73 13.09 12.40
CA LEU A 34 6.78 13.56 13.41
C LEU A 34 6.13 12.41 14.21
N CYS A 35 5.81 11.31 13.52
CA CYS A 35 5.20 10.13 14.12
C CYS A 35 6.13 9.30 15.01
N ARG A 36 7.42 9.64 15.07
CA ARG A 36 8.47 8.99 15.86
C ARG A 36 8.82 7.54 15.51
N VAL A 37 8.06 6.89 14.63
CA VAL A 37 8.30 5.50 14.20
C VAL A 37 9.07 5.37 12.88
N ARG A 38 9.37 6.50 12.21
CA ARG A 38 10.10 6.55 10.94
C ARG A 38 11.47 7.14 11.16
N LEU A 39 12.51 6.30 11.19
CA LEU A 39 13.90 6.65 11.49
C LEU A 39 14.72 6.72 10.20
N ASN A 40 15.42 7.83 9.98
CA ASN A 40 16.46 7.89 8.94
C ASN A 40 17.79 7.38 9.52
N ARG A 41 18.31 6.29 8.98
CA ARG A 41 19.64 5.75 9.29
C ARG A 41 20.46 5.74 8.00
N ASP A 42 21.46 6.60 7.96
CA ASP A 42 22.48 6.68 6.90
C ASP A 42 21.86 6.74 5.48
N GLY A 43 20.86 7.60 5.29
CA GLY A 43 20.22 7.83 3.99
C GLY A 43 19.13 6.82 3.61
N LYS A 44 18.80 5.89 4.52
CA LYS A 44 17.68 4.93 4.39
C LYS A 44 16.63 5.16 5.45
N LEU A 45 15.36 5.12 5.07
CA LEU A 45 14.25 5.25 6.01
C LEU A 45 13.83 3.87 6.52
N TYR A 46 13.71 3.72 7.83
CA TYR A 46 13.24 2.50 8.49
C TYR A 46 11.96 2.77 9.28
N THR A 47 11.05 1.80 9.30
CA THR A 47 10.03 1.69 10.35
C THR A 47 10.62 0.97 11.56
N THR A 48 10.50 1.57 12.74
CA THR A 48 11.07 1.02 13.99
C THR A 48 10.11 0.10 14.74
N ASN A 49 8.84 0.05 14.31
CA ASN A 49 7.77 -0.66 14.99
C ASN A 49 7.14 -1.76 14.13
N TYR A 50 7.85 -2.31 13.14
CA TYR A 50 7.30 -3.40 12.30
C TYR A 50 6.95 -4.62 13.15
N GLY A 51 5.67 -5.02 13.09
CA GLY A 51 5.11 -6.11 13.89
C GLY A 51 4.96 -5.80 15.38
N GLU A 52 5.27 -4.58 15.84
CA GLU A 52 5.14 -4.17 17.24
C GLU A 52 3.70 -3.77 17.55
N VAL A 53 2.99 -4.62 18.29
CA VAL A 53 1.57 -4.45 18.61
C VAL A 53 1.41 -4.02 20.06
N SER A 54 0.81 -2.84 20.26
CA SER A 54 0.53 -2.28 21.59
C SER A 54 -0.86 -2.66 22.10
N SER A 55 -1.77 -3.08 21.22
CA SER A 55 -3.16 -3.40 21.55
C SER A 55 -3.73 -4.44 20.59
N VAL A 56 -4.35 -5.49 21.15
CA VAL A 56 -5.00 -6.57 20.41
C VAL A 56 -6.37 -6.85 21.03
N ALA A 57 -7.43 -6.84 20.23
CA ALA A 57 -8.75 -7.27 20.69
C ALA A 57 -9.61 -7.82 19.55
N ALA A 58 -10.35 -8.89 19.81
CA ALA A 58 -11.40 -9.36 18.91
C ALA A 58 -12.71 -8.60 19.23
N ASP A 59 -12.94 -7.49 18.53
CA ASP A 59 -14.03 -6.55 18.81
C ASP A 59 -15.08 -6.56 17.68
N PRO A 60 -16.36 -6.32 17.96
CA PRO A 60 -17.40 -6.13 16.95
C PRO A 60 -17.02 -5.04 15.94
N ILE A 61 -17.46 -5.18 14.69
CA ILE A 61 -17.20 -4.17 13.65
C ILE A 61 -17.86 -2.83 14.00
N GLU A 62 -18.98 -2.85 14.72
CA GLU A 62 -19.71 -1.65 15.18
C GLU A 62 -18.89 -0.79 16.14
N LYS A 63 -17.95 -1.39 16.89
CA LYS A 63 -17.03 -0.61 17.74
C LYS A 63 -16.10 0.29 16.91
N LYS A 64 -15.90 -0.04 15.63
CA LYS A 64 -15.06 0.70 14.66
C LYS A 64 -15.96 1.46 13.69
N PRO A 65 -16.88 2.28 14.22
CA PRO A 65 -18.17 2.67 13.62
C PRO A 65 -18.24 2.44 12.10
N LEU A 66 -18.54 1.18 11.78
CA LEU A 66 -18.68 0.63 10.45
C LEU A 66 -20.01 -0.12 10.45
N PHE A 67 -21.10 0.63 10.44
CA PHE A 67 -22.44 0.09 10.67
C PHE A 67 -23.00 -0.57 9.41
N HIS A 68 -22.47 -0.23 8.24
CA HIS A 68 -22.90 -0.75 6.95
C HIS A 68 -21.91 -1.76 6.36
N PHE A 69 -20.87 -2.13 7.10
CA PHE A 69 -19.84 -3.06 6.65
C PHE A 69 -19.82 -4.29 7.55
N PHE A 70 -20.20 -5.45 6.99
CA PHE A 70 -20.27 -6.73 7.69
C PHE A 70 -20.92 -6.65 9.09
N PRO A 71 -22.15 -6.11 9.21
CA PRO A 71 -22.78 -5.91 10.51
C PRO A 71 -22.88 -7.21 11.32
N ALA A 72 -22.71 -7.10 12.64
CA ALA A 72 -22.68 -8.19 13.62
C ALA A 72 -21.49 -9.16 13.52
N THR A 73 -20.50 -8.92 12.65
CA THR A 73 -19.24 -9.68 12.68
C THR A 73 -18.24 -9.09 13.67
N ARG A 74 -17.15 -9.84 13.92
CA ARG A 74 -16.00 -9.39 14.71
C ARG A 74 -14.78 -9.23 13.82
N ALA A 75 -13.96 -8.24 14.14
CA ALA A 75 -12.65 -8.04 13.53
C ALA A 75 -11.54 -8.19 14.58
N LEU A 76 -10.41 -8.79 14.19
CA LEU A 76 -9.19 -8.72 14.97
C LEU A 76 -8.66 -7.29 14.87
N SER A 77 -8.68 -6.59 16.00
CA SER A 77 -8.33 -5.18 16.11
C SER A 77 -6.91 -5.07 16.58
N LEU A 78 -6.06 -4.43 15.79
CA LEU A 78 -4.64 -4.28 16.06
C LEU A 78 -4.28 -2.80 16.07
N GLY A 79 -3.50 -2.38 17.07
CA GLY A 79 -2.88 -1.07 17.12
C GLY A 79 -1.42 -1.17 17.48
N THR A 80 -0.64 -0.20 17.00
CA THR A 80 0.77 -0.06 17.34
C THR A 80 0.95 1.16 18.24
N TRP A 81 2.19 1.61 18.42
CA TRP A 81 2.52 2.85 19.10
C TRP A 81 2.98 3.93 18.14
N GLY A 82 2.89 5.18 18.59
CA GLY A 82 3.09 6.38 17.76
C GLY A 82 1.82 6.78 17.01
N CYS A 83 1.81 8.00 16.49
CA CYS A 83 0.74 8.52 15.63
C CYS A 83 1.27 9.73 14.87
N ASN A 84 0.78 9.97 13.64
CA ASN A 84 1.13 11.18 12.90
C ASN A 84 0.30 12.42 13.33
N PHE A 85 -0.70 12.24 14.19
CA PHE A 85 -1.47 13.31 14.81
C PHE A 85 -1.24 13.33 16.32
N HIS A 86 -1.18 14.52 16.91
CA HIS A 86 -1.09 14.72 18.36
C HIS A 86 -2.34 15.44 18.86
N CYS A 87 -3.50 14.81 18.69
CA CYS A 87 -4.80 15.39 19.02
C CYS A 87 -4.90 15.64 20.54
N LYS A 88 -5.40 16.82 20.92
CA LYS A 88 -5.63 17.16 22.34
C LYS A 88 -6.72 16.32 23.02
N ASP A 89 -7.62 15.74 22.24
CA ASP A 89 -8.72 14.87 22.70
C ASP A 89 -8.41 13.37 22.57
N CYS A 90 -7.17 12.98 22.25
CA CYS A 90 -6.83 11.60 21.91
C CYS A 90 -7.19 10.63 23.06
N GLN A 91 -8.11 9.70 22.79
CA GLN A 91 -8.52 8.68 23.76
C GLN A 91 -7.44 7.62 23.98
N ASN A 92 -6.59 7.39 22.98
CA ASN A 92 -5.50 6.40 22.99
C ASN A 92 -4.14 7.11 23.11
N TRP A 93 -4.08 8.21 23.86
CA TRP A 93 -2.86 9.03 23.99
C TRP A 93 -1.68 8.24 24.59
N GLU A 94 -1.97 7.25 25.45
CA GLU A 94 -0.98 6.38 26.11
C GLU A 94 -0.16 5.53 25.13
N ILE A 95 -0.73 5.20 23.96
CA ILE A 95 -0.02 4.47 22.90
C ILE A 95 0.37 5.40 21.73
N SER A 96 -0.36 6.50 21.52
CA SER A 96 -0.16 7.38 20.36
C SER A 96 0.96 8.41 20.54
N CYS A 97 1.28 8.76 21.79
CA CYS A 97 2.20 9.86 22.12
C CYS A 97 3.48 9.39 22.85
N VAL A 98 3.84 8.12 22.75
CA VAL A 98 5.01 7.51 23.43
C VAL A 98 6.14 7.20 22.46
N ASP A 99 7.38 7.19 22.97
CA ASP A 99 8.59 6.90 22.18
C ASP A 99 8.81 5.40 21.96
N VAL A 100 8.66 4.57 23.01
CA VAL A 100 8.55 3.11 22.95
C VAL A 100 7.75 2.67 24.19
N PRO A 101 6.56 2.05 24.06
CA PRO A 101 5.83 1.53 25.22
C PRO A 101 6.51 0.29 25.79
N THR A 102 6.44 0.11 27.10
CA THR A 102 7.00 -1.05 27.83
C THR A 102 6.23 -2.36 27.57
N THR A 103 5.07 -2.30 26.92
CA THR A 103 4.12 -3.43 26.78
C THR A 103 3.86 -3.87 25.33
N SER A 104 4.68 -3.43 24.37
CA SER A 104 4.58 -3.90 22.98
C SER A 104 4.97 -5.38 22.87
N GLN A 105 4.22 -6.14 22.08
CA GLN A 105 4.57 -7.51 21.71
C GLN A 105 4.72 -7.62 20.19
N TYR A 106 5.71 -8.41 19.76
CA TYR A 106 5.85 -8.72 18.35
C TYR A 106 4.77 -9.72 17.91
N LEU A 107 4.10 -9.40 16.82
CA LEU A 107 3.16 -10.28 16.12
C LEU A 107 3.47 -10.21 14.63
N SER A 108 3.91 -11.32 14.04
CA SER A 108 4.13 -11.39 12.60
C SER A 108 2.80 -11.27 11.83
N PRO A 109 2.83 -10.89 10.53
CA PRO A 109 1.65 -10.91 9.68
C PRO A 109 0.92 -12.26 9.67
N GLU A 110 1.65 -13.38 9.60
CA GLU A 110 1.10 -14.74 9.60
C GLU A 110 0.43 -15.07 10.94
N GLN A 111 1.07 -14.69 12.05
CA GLN A 111 0.48 -14.86 13.39
C GLN A 111 -0.79 -14.03 13.55
N ALA A 112 -0.87 -12.84 12.94
CA ALA A 112 -2.09 -12.03 12.94
C ALA A 112 -3.24 -12.73 12.20
N ILE A 113 -2.96 -13.38 11.06
CA ILE A 113 -3.96 -14.19 10.33
C ILE A 113 -4.41 -15.37 11.17
N GLU A 114 -3.47 -16.13 11.74
CA GLU A 114 -3.78 -17.29 12.60
C GLU A 114 -4.67 -16.88 13.79
N LEU A 115 -4.32 -15.75 14.44
CA LEU A 115 -5.07 -15.23 15.58
C LEU A 115 -6.47 -14.78 15.17
N THR A 116 -6.63 -14.24 13.96
CA THR A 116 -7.94 -13.84 13.41
C THR A 116 -8.86 -15.05 13.29
N GLY A 117 -8.35 -16.16 12.73
CA GLY A 117 -9.07 -17.43 12.65
C GLY A 117 -9.40 -18.01 14.03
N ARG A 118 -8.43 -18.00 14.96
CA ARG A 118 -8.58 -18.53 16.32
C ARG A 118 -9.70 -17.84 17.10
N TYR A 119 -9.90 -16.55 16.92
CA TYR A 119 -10.97 -15.79 17.58
C TYR A 119 -12.30 -15.74 16.81
N GLY A 120 -12.39 -16.41 15.65
CA GLY A 120 -13.58 -16.40 14.81
C GLY A 120 -13.89 -15.01 14.25
N CYS A 121 -12.87 -14.20 14.00
CA CYS A 121 -13.03 -12.89 13.38
C CYS A 121 -13.17 -13.06 11.86
N ALA A 122 -14.05 -12.27 11.24
CA ALA A 122 -14.28 -12.27 9.80
C ALA A 122 -13.27 -11.40 9.02
N GLY A 123 -12.42 -10.68 9.75
CA GLY A 123 -11.37 -9.85 9.16
C GLY A 123 -10.48 -9.15 10.18
N ILE A 124 -9.61 -8.29 9.67
CA ILE A 124 -8.60 -7.55 10.45
C ILE A 124 -8.86 -6.05 10.31
N ALA A 125 -8.73 -5.34 11.43
CA ALA A 125 -8.82 -3.89 11.46
C ALA A 125 -7.62 -3.29 12.16
N TRP A 126 -6.93 -2.38 11.48
CA TRP A 126 -5.87 -1.59 12.10
C TRP A 126 -6.45 -0.27 12.60
N THR A 127 -6.31 -0.03 13.92
CA THR A 127 -7.07 0.96 14.68
C THR A 127 -6.32 1.40 15.95
N TYR A 128 -7.01 2.07 16.87
CA TYR A 128 -6.55 2.69 18.12
C TYR A 128 -5.65 3.91 17.93
N ASN A 129 -4.64 3.84 17.08
CA ASN A 129 -3.78 4.96 16.70
C ASN A 129 -3.96 5.30 15.20
N GLU A 130 -2.87 5.49 14.45
CA GLU A 130 -2.95 5.73 13.00
C GLU A 130 -2.32 4.55 12.25
N PRO A 131 -3.09 3.74 11.49
CA PRO A 131 -2.55 2.59 10.78
C PRO A 131 -1.54 2.97 9.68
N THR A 132 -1.67 4.15 9.08
CA THR A 132 -0.78 4.59 8.00
C THR A 132 0.68 4.71 8.44
N ILE A 133 0.96 5.05 9.71
CA ILE A 133 2.36 5.10 10.17
C ILE A 133 3.01 3.70 10.22
N TRP A 134 2.19 2.66 10.26
CA TRP A 134 2.55 1.23 10.32
C TRP A 134 2.47 0.53 8.95
N PHE A 135 2.70 1.30 7.91
CA PHE A 135 2.42 0.97 6.50
C PHE A 135 2.92 -0.40 6.02
N GLU A 136 4.18 -0.75 6.29
CA GLU A 136 4.77 -1.98 5.75
C GLU A 136 4.14 -3.21 6.39
N TYR A 137 3.90 -3.16 7.71
CA TYR A 137 3.27 -4.27 8.44
C TYR A 137 1.83 -4.50 8.00
N THR A 138 1.08 -3.40 7.89
CA THR A 138 -0.31 -3.42 7.46
C THR A 138 -0.46 -3.86 6.01
N LEU A 139 0.45 -3.46 5.11
CA LEU A 139 0.48 -3.93 3.72
C LEU A 139 0.73 -5.43 3.61
N ASP A 140 1.76 -5.94 4.30
CA ASP A 140 2.07 -7.38 4.29
C ASP A 140 0.90 -8.19 4.87
N SER A 141 0.36 -7.73 5.99
CA SER A 141 -0.78 -8.37 6.66
C SER A 141 -2.05 -8.31 5.82
N ALA A 142 -2.30 -7.22 5.09
CA ALA A 142 -3.46 -7.09 4.21
C ALA A 142 -3.39 -8.08 3.05
N LYS A 143 -2.21 -8.25 2.43
CA LYS A 143 -2.00 -9.25 1.37
C LYS A 143 -2.31 -10.66 1.86
N LEU A 144 -1.81 -11.03 3.04
CA LEU A 144 -2.10 -12.34 3.64
C LEU A 144 -3.57 -12.51 4.03
N ALA A 145 -4.21 -11.45 4.55
CA ALA A 145 -5.63 -11.47 4.88
C ALA A 145 -6.48 -11.77 3.64
N LYS A 146 -6.14 -11.16 2.49
CA LYS A 146 -6.82 -11.44 1.22
C LYS A 146 -6.66 -12.87 0.74
N GLN A 147 -5.48 -13.47 0.93
CA GLN A 147 -5.25 -14.89 0.61
C GLN A 147 -6.03 -15.87 1.51
N ASN A 148 -6.59 -15.38 2.63
CA ASN A 148 -7.33 -16.17 3.61
C ASN A 148 -8.80 -15.76 3.72
N ASP A 149 -9.35 -15.07 2.70
CA ASP A 149 -10.76 -14.63 2.66
C ASP A 149 -11.18 -13.80 3.89
N LEU A 150 -10.28 -12.94 4.37
CA LEU A 150 -10.51 -12.03 5.48
C LEU A 150 -10.68 -10.60 4.96
N TYR A 151 -11.71 -9.89 5.44
CA TYR A 151 -11.78 -8.46 5.13
C TYR A 151 -10.69 -7.66 5.85
N THR A 152 -10.38 -6.49 5.31
CA THR A 152 -9.36 -5.59 5.85
C THR A 152 -9.89 -4.17 6.02
N VAL A 153 -9.59 -3.58 7.18
CA VAL A 153 -10.15 -2.28 7.58
C VAL A 153 -9.06 -1.34 8.07
N TYR A 154 -9.08 -0.10 7.56
CA TYR A 154 -8.41 1.02 8.19
C TYR A 154 -9.40 1.86 8.99
N VAL A 155 -9.08 2.07 10.26
CA VAL A 155 -9.69 3.11 11.10
C VAL A 155 -8.65 4.21 11.28
N THR A 156 -8.81 5.32 10.57
CA THR A 156 -7.73 6.27 10.29
C THR A 156 -8.17 7.72 10.41
N ASN A 157 -7.22 8.60 10.74
CA ASN A 157 -7.41 10.05 10.60
C ASN A 157 -7.39 10.52 9.13
N GLY A 158 -7.11 9.62 8.18
CA GLY A 158 -7.19 9.84 6.75
C GLY A 158 -6.02 10.65 6.16
N TYR A 159 -4.99 10.95 6.95
CA TYR A 159 -3.86 11.79 6.53
C TYR A 159 -2.79 11.05 5.71
N ALA A 160 -3.14 9.91 5.12
CA ALA A 160 -2.30 9.18 4.18
C ALA A 160 -2.05 10.01 2.91
N THR A 161 -0.95 9.76 2.21
CA THR A 161 -0.78 10.30 0.86
C THR A 161 -1.56 9.46 -0.16
N PRO A 162 -1.90 10.02 -1.34
CA PRO A 162 -2.42 9.23 -2.46
C PRO A 162 -1.54 8.03 -2.82
N GLU A 163 -0.21 8.19 -2.77
CA GLU A 163 0.78 7.15 -3.06
C GLU A 163 0.67 5.98 -2.06
N ALA A 164 0.54 6.28 -0.76
CA ALA A 164 0.36 5.26 0.27
C ALA A 164 -1.00 4.56 0.13
N LEU A 165 -2.07 5.32 -0.08
CA LEU A 165 -3.40 4.74 -0.30
C LEU A 165 -3.41 3.84 -1.54
N ASP A 166 -2.75 4.25 -2.62
CA ASP A 166 -2.70 3.48 -3.86
C ASP A 166 -1.94 2.17 -3.73
N THR A 167 -0.88 2.18 -2.93
CA THR A 167 -0.03 1.01 -2.73
C THR A 167 -0.75 -0.08 -1.93
N ILE A 168 -1.54 0.29 -0.91
CA ILE A 168 -2.31 -0.67 -0.10
C ILE A 168 -3.75 -0.87 -0.62
N GLY A 169 -4.23 0.03 -1.48
CA GLY A 169 -5.61 0.11 -1.94
C GLY A 169 -6.21 -1.19 -2.48
N PRO A 170 -5.50 -2.00 -3.27
CA PRO A 170 -6.00 -3.31 -3.75
C PRO A 170 -6.37 -4.28 -2.61
N TYR A 171 -5.79 -4.08 -1.43
CA TYR A 171 -5.89 -5.00 -0.29
C TYR A 171 -6.72 -4.46 0.86
N LEU A 172 -7.35 -3.28 0.75
CA LEU A 172 -8.24 -2.71 1.77
C LEU A 172 -9.72 -2.76 1.33
N ASP A 173 -10.60 -3.21 2.21
CA ASP A 173 -12.06 -3.26 1.93
C ASP A 173 -12.83 -2.09 2.50
N ALA A 174 -12.39 -1.55 3.63
CA ALA A 174 -13.07 -0.44 4.30
C ALA A 174 -12.09 0.63 4.76
N TRP A 175 -12.51 1.88 4.56
CA TRP A 175 -11.81 3.09 4.96
C TRP A 175 -12.73 3.91 5.87
N ARG A 176 -12.62 3.67 7.18
CA ARG A 176 -13.33 4.44 8.19
C ARG A 176 -12.47 5.64 8.55
N VAL A 177 -12.95 6.83 8.22
CA VAL A 177 -12.14 8.06 8.31
C VAL A 177 -12.68 9.04 9.36
N ASP A 178 -11.79 9.58 10.19
CA ASP A 178 -12.11 10.69 11.09
C ASP A 178 -12.03 12.04 10.38
N VAL A 179 -13.17 12.61 10.03
CA VAL A 179 -13.28 14.05 9.70
C VAL A 179 -13.57 14.77 11.00
N LYS A 180 -12.51 15.26 11.64
CA LYS A 180 -12.55 15.78 13.02
C LYS A 180 -13.25 17.12 13.13
N GLY A 181 -13.30 17.91 12.06
CA GLY A 181 -13.95 19.21 11.99
C GLY A 181 -13.96 19.69 10.54
N PHE A 182 -14.38 20.93 10.31
CA PHE A 182 -14.42 21.52 8.97
C PHE A 182 -13.77 22.90 8.88
N SER A 183 -12.92 23.22 9.86
CA SER A 183 -12.24 24.50 9.97
C SER A 183 -10.73 24.35 10.15
N ASP A 184 -9.98 25.21 9.47
CA ASP A 184 -8.52 25.30 9.61
C ASP A 184 -8.11 25.66 11.05
N SER A 185 -8.85 26.55 11.72
CA SER A 185 -8.55 26.96 13.10
C SER A 185 -8.70 25.80 14.06
N PHE A 186 -9.76 25.00 13.88
CA PHE A 186 -10.01 23.81 14.69
C PHE A 186 -8.89 22.77 14.53
N TYR A 187 -8.50 22.40 13.30
CA TYR A 187 -7.42 21.44 13.07
C TYR A 187 -6.07 21.90 13.63
N ARG A 188 -5.75 23.20 13.50
CA ARG A 188 -4.55 23.78 14.12
C ARG A 188 -4.61 23.72 15.65
N GLN A 189 -5.75 24.05 16.24
CA GLN A 189 -5.95 24.03 17.69
C GLN A 189 -5.92 22.61 18.26
N LEU A 190 -6.54 21.65 17.58
CA LEU A 190 -6.71 20.27 18.03
C LEU A 190 -5.42 19.46 17.88
N ALA A 191 -4.81 19.48 16.68
CA ALA A 191 -3.75 18.55 16.30
C ALA A 191 -2.54 19.22 15.64
N LYS A 192 -2.50 20.56 15.56
CA LYS A 192 -1.46 21.36 14.87
C LYS A 192 -1.38 21.07 13.36
N VAL A 193 -2.45 20.58 12.77
CA VAL A 193 -2.52 20.25 11.33
C VAL A 193 -2.93 21.49 10.57
N SER A 194 -2.11 21.93 9.61
CA SER A 194 -2.39 23.10 8.78
C SER A 194 -3.06 22.76 7.45
N ASN A 195 -2.85 21.55 6.92
CA ASN A 195 -3.37 21.12 5.61
C ASN A 195 -4.29 19.89 5.74
N TRP A 196 -5.42 20.03 6.44
CA TRP A 196 -6.31 18.91 6.72
C TRP A 196 -7.17 18.46 5.51
N ARG A 197 -7.36 19.33 4.50
CA ARG A 197 -8.27 19.07 3.38
C ARG A 197 -7.91 17.83 2.57
N GLY A 198 -6.64 17.44 2.52
CA GLY A 198 -6.25 16.22 1.83
C GLY A 198 -6.81 14.94 2.48
N ILE A 199 -7.35 14.99 3.71
CA ILE A 199 -8.14 13.89 4.29
C ILE A 199 -9.36 13.59 3.41
N LEU A 200 -10.00 14.66 2.90
CA LEU A 200 -11.20 14.58 2.07
C LEU A 200 -10.88 13.97 0.70
N ASP A 201 -9.78 14.39 0.09
CA ASP A 201 -9.33 13.88 -1.22
C ASP A 201 -9.00 12.38 -1.15
N VAL A 202 -8.34 11.95 -0.06
CA VAL A 202 -7.99 10.55 0.16
C VAL A 202 -9.23 9.70 0.43
N ALA A 203 -10.20 10.19 1.22
CA ALA A 203 -11.46 9.49 1.43
C ALA A 203 -12.25 9.31 0.12
N LYS A 204 -12.30 10.36 -0.72
CA LYS A 204 -12.91 10.29 -2.06
C LYS A 204 -12.18 9.26 -2.93
N ARG A 205 -10.84 9.29 -2.95
CA ARG A 205 -10.02 8.31 -3.70
C ARG A 205 -10.23 6.87 -3.21
N ALA A 206 -10.32 6.65 -1.90
CA ALA A 206 -10.58 5.33 -1.32
C ALA A 206 -11.90 4.74 -1.85
N LYS A 207 -12.94 5.58 -1.92
CA LYS A 207 -14.23 5.19 -2.50
C LYS A 207 -14.18 4.98 -4.02
N GLU A 208 -13.73 6.00 -4.76
CA GLU A 208 -13.89 6.03 -6.23
C GLU A 208 -12.89 5.15 -6.96
N LYS A 209 -11.61 5.16 -6.54
CA LYS A 209 -10.55 4.41 -7.22
C LYS A 209 -10.51 2.95 -6.78
N TRP A 210 -10.62 2.73 -5.46
CA TRP A 210 -10.38 1.42 -4.87
C TRP A 210 -11.67 0.68 -4.51
N ASP A 211 -12.83 1.31 -4.67
CA ASP A 211 -14.13 0.77 -4.28
C ASP A 211 -14.10 0.28 -2.82
N MET A 212 -13.47 1.06 -1.93
CA MET A 212 -13.53 0.81 -0.49
C MET A 212 -14.88 1.25 0.06
N HIS A 213 -15.37 0.53 1.06
CA HIS A 213 -16.51 0.98 1.85
C HIS A 213 -16.06 2.11 2.78
N VAL A 214 -16.63 3.30 2.59
CA VAL A 214 -16.27 4.48 3.36
C VAL A 214 -17.39 4.84 4.33
N GLU A 215 -17.03 5.00 5.59
CA GLU A 215 -17.87 5.61 6.63
C GLU A 215 -17.09 6.73 7.32
N VAL A 216 -17.77 7.83 7.61
CA VAL A 216 -17.15 9.03 8.17
C VAL A 216 -17.55 9.20 9.62
N VAL A 217 -16.59 9.53 10.47
CA VAL A 217 -16.81 9.72 11.91
C VAL A 217 -16.33 11.11 12.32
N THR A 218 -17.13 11.77 13.15
CA THR A 218 -16.80 13.05 13.76
C THR A 218 -17.07 12.96 15.26
N ASN A 219 -16.01 13.04 16.06
CA ASN A 219 -16.13 13.21 17.50
C ASN A 219 -16.49 14.67 17.82
N ILE A 220 -17.71 14.90 18.31
CA ILE A 220 -18.20 16.25 18.55
C ILE A 220 -17.69 16.72 19.91
N ILE A 221 -16.82 17.72 19.94
CA ILE A 221 -16.20 18.34 21.11
C ILE A 221 -16.89 19.68 21.38
N PRO A 222 -17.46 19.90 22.59
CA PRO A 222 -18.18 21.12 22.90
C PRO A 222 -17.29 22.35 22.74
N THR A 223 -17.86 23.43 22.19
CA THR A 223 -17.22 24.74 21.95
C THR A 223 -16.12 24.76 20.89
N MET A 224 -15.87 23.64 20.21
CA MET A 224 -14.76 23.53 19.25
C MET A 224 -15.19 23.13 17.83
N ASN A 225 -16.05 22.12 17.69
CA ASN A 225 -16.57 21.65 16.39
C ASN A 225 -18.07 21.30 16.42
N ASP A 226 -18.81 21.83 17.40
CA ASP A 226 -20.24 21.59 17.60
C ASP A 226 -21.14 22.72 17.07
N ASP A 227 -20.54 23.70 16.36
CA ASP A 227 -21.25 24.75 15.64
C ASP A 227 -21.88 24.24 14.34
N GLU A 228 -22.95 24.92 13.90
CA GLU A 228 -23.73 24.48 12.74
C GLU A 228 -22.93 24.56 11.43
N GLU A 229 -22.04 25.55 11.27
CA GLU A 229 -21.25 25.74 10.05
C GLU A 229 -20.33 24.54 9.79
N GLN A 230 -19.60 24.07 10.81
CA GLN A 230 -18.75 22.89 10.66
C GLN A 230 -19.57 21.61 10.44
N LEU A 231 -20.68 21.43 11.16
CA LEU A 231 -21.53 20.24 11.02
C LEU A 231 -22.20 20.16 9.65
N GLU A 232 -22.75 21.27 9.16
CA GLU A 232 -23.34 21.36 7.82
C GLU A 232 -22.27 21.18 6.74
N GLY A 233 -21.07 21.76 6.94
CA GLY A 233 -19.93 21.59 6.03
C GLY A 233 -19.50 20.13 5.88
N ILE A 234 -19.37 19.40 6.98
CA ILE A 234 -19.06 17.96 6.96
C ILE A 234 -20.17 17.20 6.25
N ALA A 235 -21.43 17.37 6.66
CA ALA A 235 -22.55 16.65 6.07
C ALA A 235 -22.70 16.90 4.57
N THR A 236 -22.54 18.16 4.15
CA THR A 236 -22.61 18.59 2.75
C THR A 236 -21.49 17.96 1.94
N TRP A 237 -20.26 17.98 2.45
CA TRP A 237 -19.15 17.32 1.80
C TRP A 237 -19.37 15.81 1.65
N ILE A 238 -19.84 15.12 2.69
CA ILE A 238 -20.16 13.68 2.61
C ILE A 238 -21.18 13.44 1.50
N ARG A 239 -22.29 14.18 1.49
CA ARG A 239 -23.34 14.03 0.48
C ARG A 239 -22.81 14.25 -0.93
N ASP A 240 -22.06 15.33 -1.14
CA ASP A 240 -21.66 15.77 -2.48
C ASP A 240 -20.46 14.99 -3.03
N SER A 241 -19.54 14.55 -2.17
CA SER A 241 -18.29 13.89 -2.58
C SER A 241 -18.30 12.37 -2.39
N LEU A 242 -19.04 11.87 -1.40
CA LEU A 242 -19.13 10.44 -1.11
C LEU A 242 -20.53 9.89 -1.42
N GLY A 243 -21.57 10.73 -1.50
CA GLY A 243 -22.93 10.34 -1.83
C GLY A 243 -23.85 10.25 -0.61
N GLU A 244 -25.15 10.44 -0.85
CA GLU A 244 -26.17 10.55 0.22
C GLU A 244 -26.37 9.28 1.07
N LEU A 245 -25.91 8.12 0.59
CA LEU A 245 -25.98 6.85 1.31
C LEU A 245 -24.72 6.55 2.15
N THR A 246 -23.69 7.39 2.10
CA THR A 246 -22.51 7.20 2.94
C THR A 246 -22.85 7.52 4.40
N PRO A 247 -22.66 6.56 5.34
CA PRO A 247 -22.88 6.78 6.76
C PRO A 247 -22.01 7.88 7.35
N TRP A 248 -22.64 8.78 8.11
CA TRP A 248 -21.96 9.72 8.99
C TRP A 248 -22.25 9.38 10.45
N HIS A 249 -21.19 9.23 11.24
CA HIS A 249 -21.27 8.95 12.67
C HIS A 249 -20.88 10.18 13.46
N VAL A 250 -21.80 10.68 14.27
CA VAL A 250 -21.53 11.74 15.25
C VAL A 250 -21.37 11.11 16.62
N THR A 251 -20.14 11.12 17.15
CA THR A 251 -19.84 10.43 18.41
C THR A 251 -19.73 11.40 19.56
N ARG A 252 -20.21 10.97 20.73
CA ARG A 252 -20.08 11.71 21.97
C ARG A 252 -18.63 11.79 22.41
N PHE A 253 -18.11 13.01 22.57
CA PHE A 253 -16.85 13.26 23.24
C PHE A 253 -16.97 12.98 24.73
N HIS A 254 -15.94 12.32 25.26
CA HIS A 254 -15.70 12.14 26.69
C HIS A 254 -14.38 12.84 27.06
N PRO A 255 -14.34 13.63 28.15
CA PRO A 255 -13.16 14.40 28.52
C PRO A 255 -11.96 13.50 28.77
N MET A 256 -10.91 13.66 27.95
CA MET A 256 -9.68 12.88 28.02
C MET A 256 -8.47 13.75 27.66
N TYR A 257 -7.28 13.26 28.04
CA TYR A 257 -5.99 13.86 27.73
C TYR A 257 -5.90 15.37 28.07
N ASN A 258 -5.72 16.24 27.08
CA ASN A 258 -5.53 17.68 27.31
C ASN A 258 -6.85 18.46 27.37
N LEU A 259 -7.99 17.81 27.11
CA LEU A 259 -9.32 18.43 27.13
C LEU A 259 -10.20 17.95 28.30
N THR A 260 -9.59 17.49 29.39
CA THR A 260 -10.28 17.03 30.61
C THR A 260 -11.10 18.13 31.32
N HIS A 261 -10.87 19.40 30.98
CA HIS A 261 -11.59 20.55 31.51
C HIS A 261 -12.93 20.82 30.82
N LEU A 262 -13.20 20.20 29.66
CA LEU A 262 -14.49 20.31 28.97
C LEU A 262 -15.48 19.27 29.51
N PRO A 263 -16.81 19.50 29.43
CA PRO A 263 -17.80 18.49 29.75
C PRO A 263 -17.93 17.44 28.61
N PRO A 264 -18.48 16.25 28.88
CA PRO A 264 -18.94 15.37 27.81
C PRO A 264 -19.97 16.07 26.94
N THR A 265 -20.02 15.76 25.66
CA THR A 265 -20.96 16.41 24.73
C THR A 265 -22.40 16.13 25.15
N PRO A 266 -23.25 17.16 25.26
CA PRO A 266 -24.67 16.97 25.50
C PRO A 266 -25.30 16.12 24.39
N VAL A 267 -26.19 15.20 24.76
CA VAL A 267 -26.89 14.35 23.77
C VAL A 267 -27.69 15.21 22.79
N SER A 268 -28.29 16.31 23.26
CA SER A 268 -29.01 17.28 22.41
C SER A 268 -28.15 17.95 21.34
N THR A 269 -26.83 18.08 21.57
CA THR A 269 -25.88 18.57 20.55
C THR A 269 -25.66 17.52 19.47
N LEU A 270 -25.59 16.24 19.83
CA LEU A 270 -25.47 15.14 18.86
C LEU A 270 -26.77 14.96 18.05
N GLU A 271 -27.93 15.01 18.71
CA GLU A 271 -29.24 14.99 18.04
C GLU A 271 -29.37 16.16 17.04
N ARG A 272 -28.86 17.34 17.38
CA ARG A 272 -28.79 18.48 16.47
C ARG A 272 -27.92 18.16 15.25
N ALA A 273 -26.75 17.57 15.43
CA ALA A 273 -25.89 17.14 14.32
C ALA A 273 -26.57 16.09 13.43
N CYS A 274 -27.27 15.10 14.02
CA CYS A 274 -28.10 14.15 13.29
C CYS A 274 -29.17 14.84 12.43
N ARG A 275 -29.88 15.83 13.00
CA ARG A 275 -30.88 16.61 12.26
C ARG A 275 -30.26 17.38 11.09
N ILE A 276 -29.12 18.05 11.29
CA ILE A 276 -28.40 18.77 10.24
C ILE A 276 -28.03 17.82 9.10
N GLY A 277 -27.41 16.68 9.41
CA GLY A 277 -27.03 15.71 8.38
C GLY A 277 -28.22 15.19 7.56
N LYS A 278 -29.35 14.89 8.23
CA LYS A 278 -30.59 14.48 7.58
C LYS A 278 -31.20 15.61 6.72
N GLN A 279 -31.16 16.87 7.18
CA GLN A 279 -31.66 18.04 6.44
C GLN A 279 -30.85 18.34 5.18
N VAL A 280 -29.53 18.18 5.25
CA VAL A 280 -28.63 18.28 4.09
C VAL A 280 -28.94 17.17 3.06
N GLY A 281 -29.46 16.03 3.50
CA GLY A 281 -29.97 14.97 2.63
C GLY A 281 -29.29 13.61 2.81
N LEU A 282 -28.37 13.47 3.77
CA LEU A 282 -27.81 12.18 4.14
C LEU A 282 -28.91 11.26 4.65
N LYS A 283 -28.93 10.01 4.16
CA LYS A 283 -29.93 9.02 4.57
C LYS A 283 -29.57 8.34 5.89
N PHE A 284 -28.28 8.27 6.21
CA PHE A 284 -27.76 7.55 7.37
C PHE A 284 -26.85 8.45 8.20
N VAL A 285 -27.38 8.91 9.32
CA VAL A 285 -26.62 9.64 10.34
C VAL A 285 -26.81 8.94 11.67
N TYR A 286 -25.71 8.50 12.27
CA TYR A 286 -25.70 7.67 13.46
C TYR A 286 -25.15 8.42 14.65
N LEU A 287 -25.78 8.22 15.80
CA LEU A 287 -25.31 8.76 17.06
C LEU A 287 -24.52 7.68 17.80
N GLY A 288 -23.23 7.91 18.01
CA GLY A 288 -22.34 6.96 18.69
C GLY A 288 -21.99 7.37 20.13
N ASN A 289 -21.52 6.41 20.92
CA ASN A 289 -21.15 6.57 22.34
C ASN A 289 -22.32 6.98 23.26
N VAL A 290 -23.56 6.64 22.88
CA VAL A 290 -24.75 6.79 23.74
C VAL A 290 -25.57 5.50 23.66
N PRO A 291 -25.14 4.43 24.37
CA PRO A 291 -25.75 3.11 24.26
C PRO A 291 -27.26 3.15 24.50
N GLY A 292 -28.01 2.56 23.57
CA GLY A 292 -29.48 2.47 23.63
C GLY A 292 -30.22 3.66 23.02
N HIS A 293 -29.51 4.62 22.42
CA HIS A 293 -30.13 5.70 21.66
C HIS A 293 -30.75 5.17 20.35
N GLU A 294 -31.89 5.72 19.93
CA GLU A 294 -32.61 5.23 18.75
C GLU A 294 -31.80 5.38 17.44
N ASP A 295 -31.06 6.48 17.30
CA ASP A 295 -30.15 6.76 16.18
C ASP A 295 -28.92 5.82 16.13
N GLU A 296 -28.77 4.80 17.00
CA GLU A 296 -27.81 3.70 16.79
C GLU A 296 -28.32 2.68 15.76
N ASN A 297 -29.64 2.63 15.55
CA ASN A 297 -30.31 1.66 14.70
C ASN A 297 -30.31 2.08 13.23
N THR A 298 -30.31 1.11 12.32
CA THR A 298 -30.51 1.37 10.90
C THR A 298 -31.98 1.17 10.53
N VAL A 299 -32.62 2.26 10.13
CA VAL A 299 -34.00 2.30 9.63
C VAL A 299 -33.96 2.65 8.15
N CYS A 300 -34.72 1.93 7.32
CA CYS A 300 -34.83 2.20 5.90
C CYS A 300 -35.35 3.63 5.65
N TYR A 301 -34.57 4.45 4.95
CA TYR A 301 -34.96 5.82 4.62
C TYR A 301 -36.20 5.89 3.69
N SER A 302 -36.53 4.79 2.99
CA SER A 302 -37.64 4.73 2.05
C SER A 302 -38.95 4.27 2.70
N CYS A 303 -38.93 3.20 3.50
CA CYS A 303 -40.15 2.61 4.07
C CYS A 303 -40.28 2.71 5.60
N GLY A 304 -39.27 3.25 6.29
CA GLY A 304 -39.29 3.46 7.75
C GLY A 304 -39.20 2.17 8.58
N LYS A 305 -38.97 1.01 7.98
CA LYS A 305 -38.81 -0.25 8.71
C LYS A 305 -37.39 -0.40 9.25
N LEU A 306 -37.27 -1.05 10.40
CA LEU A 306 -36.00 -1.36 11.05
C LEU A 306 -35.27 -2.47 10.30
N ASP A 307 -34.04 -2.21 9.84
CA ASP A 307 -33.20 -3.17 9.12
C ASP A 307 -32.09 -3.76 9.97
N VAL A 308 -31.49 -2.96 10.85
CA VAL A 308 -30.48 -3.41 11.81
C VAL A 308 -30.74 -2.78 13.16
N ARG A 309 -30.89 -3.62 14.18
CA ARG A 309 -31.06 -3.18 15.56
C ARG A 309 -29.73 -3.18 16.29
N ARG A 310 -29.45 -2.13 17.05
CA ARG A 310 -28.26 -2.01 17.90
C ARG A 310 -28.64 -1.50 19.29
N ILE A 311 -27.98 -2.07 20.29
CA ILE A 311 -27.93 -1.53 21.65
C ILE A 311 -26.46 -1.58 22.07
N GLY A 312 -25.76 -0.45 21.93
CA GLY A 312 -24.29 -0.46 22.01
C GLY A 312 -23.69 -1.39 20.96
N TYR A 313 -22.98 -2.44 21.40
CA TYR A 313 -22.32 -3.40 20.50
C TYR A 313 -23.11 -4.69 20.26
N ASP A 314 -24.28 -4.86 20.89
CA ASP A 314 -25.19 -5.96 20.55
C ASP A 314 -25.95 -5.60 19.27
N THR A 315 -25.62 -6.29 18.18
CA THR A 315 -26.16 -6.01 16.85
C THR A 315 -26.96 -7.18 16.32
N LYS A 316 -28.17 -6.89 15.85
CA LYS A 316 -29.06 -7.86 15.20
C LYS A 316 -29.51 -7.34 13.84
N VAL A 317 -29.06 -8.02 12.78
CA VAL A 317 -29.58 -7.83 11.42
C VAL A 317 -30.98 -8.43 11.34
N VAL A 318 -31.97 -7.61 11.01
CA VAL A 318 -33.38 -8.02 10.98
C VAL A 318 -34.04 -7.81 9.61
N GLY A 319 -33.50 -6.95 8.76
CA GLY A 319 -34.18 -6.46 7.56
C GLY A 319 -33.33 -6.37 6.29
N LEU A 320 -32.13 -6.94 6.26
CA LEU A 320 -31.26 -6.85 5.07
C LEU A 320 -31.44 -8.03 4.12
N ASP A 321 -31.35 -7.72 2.81
CA ASP A 321 -31.11 -8.66 1.72
C ASP A 321 -29.92 -8.14 0.90
N GLY A 322 -28.73 -8.71 1.14
CA GLY A 322 -27.48 -8.16 0.61
C GLY A 322 -27.24 -6.72 1.06
N SER A 323 -27.19 -5.78 0.11
CA SER A 323 -27.03 -4.35 0.33
C SER A 323 -28.36 -3.60 0.55
N LYS A 324 -29.50 -4.29 0.40
CA LYS A 324 -30.82 -3.67 0.27
C LYS A 324 -31.74 -3.94 1.46
N CYS A 325 -32.77 -3.11 1.59
CA CYS A 325 -33.88 -3.35 2.49
C CYS A 325 -34.72 -4.54 1.99
N LYS A 326 -34.86 -5.60 2.78
CA LYS A 326 -35.67 -6.78 2.43
C LYS A 326 -37.17 -6.48 2.28
N PHE A 327 -37.62 -5.33 2.79
CA PHE A 327 -39.04 -4.99 2.85
C PHE A 327 -39.53 -4.15 1.66
N CYS A 328 -38.68 -3.30 1.09
CA CYS A 328 -39.05 -2.45 -0.06
C CYS A 328 -38.01 -2.45 -1.20
N GLY A 329 -36.86 -3.10 -1.02
CA GLY A 329 -35.82 -3.21 -2.05
C GLY A 329 -34.93 -1.97 -2.21
N ALA A 330 -35.06 -0.95 -1.37
CA ALA A 330 -34.20 0.23 -1.41
C ALA A 330 -32.73 -0.14 -1.14
N GLU A 331 -31.81 0.45 -1.89
CA GLU A 331 -30.36 0.33 -1.67
C GLU A 331 -29.98 1.04 -0.38
N LEU A 332 -29.34 0.35 0.56
CA LEU A 332 -28.99 0.90 1.87
C LEU A 332 -27.48 1.11 2.03
N ASN A 333 -26.68 0.84 0.99
CA ASN A 333 -25.22 0.95 0.97
C ASN A 333 -24.52 0.00 1.96
N PHE A 334 -25.09 -1.19 2.17
CA PHE A 334 -24.44 -2.24 2.98
C PHE A 334 -23.47 -3.07 2.15
N ARG A 335 -22.32 -3.39 2.73
CA ARG A 335 -21.36 -4.38 2.22
C ARG A 335 -21.39 -5.61 3.11
N THR A 336 -21.88 -6.72 2.57
CA THR A 336 -22.06 -8.01 3.29
C THR A 336 -21.30 -9.17 2.64
N THR A 337 -20.63 -8.90 1.53
CA THR A 337 -19.79 -9.84 0.78
C THR A 337 -18.42 -9.25 0.59
N LEU A 338 -17.41 -10.11 0.53
CA LEU A 338 -16.04 -9.67 0.23
C LEU A 338 -15.97 -9.22 -1.23
N LYS A 339 -15.19 -8.18 -1.46
CA LYS A 339 -14.72 -7.86 -2.80
C LYS A 339 -13.80 -9.02 -3.22
N ALA A 340 -14.15 -9.69 -4.31
CA ALA A 340 -13.17 -10.54 -4.98
C ALA A 340 -11.96 -9.66 -5.26
N ILE A 341 -10.74 -10.16 -5.04
CA ILE A 341 -9.58 -9.52 -5.63
C ILE A 341 -9.86 -9.58 -7.12
N SER A 342 -10.38 -8.49 -7.68
CA SER A 342 -10.31 -8.28 -9.11
C SER A 342 -8.86 -8.53 -9.45
N ASP A 343 -8.59 -9.25 -10.53
CA ASP A 343 -7.28 -9.26 -11.18
C ASP A 343 -6.92 -7.84 -11.67
N VAL A 344 -7.00 -6.84 -10.80
CA VAL A 344 -5.87 -5.96 -10.56
C VAL A 344 -4.74 -6.90 -10.12
N SER A 345 -4.17 -7.59 -11.11
CA SER A 345 -2.74 -7.54 -11.27
C SER A 345 -2.36 -6.16 -10.81
N VAL A 346 -1.61 -6.07 -9.72
CA VAL A 346 -0.78 -4.89 -9.54
C VAL A 346 0.04 -4.92 -10.83
N GLU A 347 -0.44 -4.24 -11.87
CA GLU A 347 0.44 -3.64 -12.85
C GLU A 347 1.25 -2.71 -11.96
N GLN A 348 2.32 -3.27 -11.38
CA GLN A 348 3.58 -2.56 -11.36
C GLN A 348 3.66 -2.07 -12.78
N GLU A 349 3.38 -0.78 -12.96
CA GLU A 349 3.41 -0.16 -14.26
C GLU A 349 4.79 -0.51 -14.81
N LEU A 350 4.84 -1.48 -15.74
CA LEU A 350 6.09 -2.09 -16.17
C LEU A 350 7.00 -0.93 -16.56
N HIS A 351 8.23 -0.91 -16.05
CA HIS A 351 9.14 0.18 -16.39
C HIS A 351 9.17 0.31 -17.92
N PRO A 352 9.16 1.51 -18.53
CA PRO A 352 9.04 1.68 -19.99
C PRO A 352 10.01 0.79 -20.80
N ILE A 353 11.19 0.52 -20.26
CA ILE A 353 12.20 -0.41 -20.78
C ILE A 353 11.72 -1.88 -20.80
N ALA A 354 11.20 -2.38 -19.68
CA ALA A 354 10.64 -3.73 -19.61
C ALA A 354 9.34 -3.85 -20.42
N LYS A 355 8.53 -2.77 -20.44
CA LYS A 355 7.34 -2.66 -21.27
C LYS A 355 7.67 -2.79 -22.76
N LEU A 356 8.72 -2.13 -23.24
CA LEU A 356 9.18 -2.26 -24.63
C LEU A 356 9.54 -3.72 -24.97
N ALA A 357 10.21 -4.44 -24.06
CA ALA A 357 10.53 -5.86 -24.26
C ALA A 357 9.25 -6.72 -24.34
N LYS A 358 8.30 -6.50 -23.42
CA LYS A 358 6.99 -7.16 -23.39
C LYS A 358 6.22 -6.95 -24.69
N GLU A 359 5.98 -5.69 -25.06
CA GLU A 359 5.22 -5.32 -26.26
C GLU A 359 5.87 -5.88 -27.53
N THR A 360 7.20 -5.90 -27.59
CA THR A 360 7.94 -6.48 -28.72
C THR A 360 7.72 -7.98 -28.83
N VAL A 361 7.78 -8.71 -27.71
CA VAL A 361 7.55 -10.16 -27.70
C VAL A 361 6.10 -10.47 -28.04
N GLU A 362 5.14 -9.78 -27.43
CA GLU A 362 3.72 -9.99 -27.71
C GLU A 362 3.38 -9.73 -29.17
N ALA A 363 3.86 -8.63 -29.76
CA ALA A 363 3.62 -8.33 -31.16
C ALA A 363 4.29 -9.34 -32.09
N CYS A 364 5.52 -9.77 -31.78
CA CYS A 364 6.21 -10.79 -32.56
C CYS A 364 5.50 -12.15 -32.51
N VAL A 365 5.04 -12.58 -31.32
CA VAL A 365 4.40 -13.88 -31.11
C VAL A 365 2.96 -13.91 -31.62
N ARG A 366 2.19 -12.81 -31.45
CA ARG A 366 0.80 -12.71 -31.92
C ARG A 366 0.70 -12.42 -33.42
N GLU A 367 1.51 -11.50 -33.93
CA GLU A 367 1.32 -10.95 -35.28
C GLU A 367 2.45 -11.29 -36.26
N GLY A 368 3.58 -11.84 -35.79
CA GLY A 368 4.76 -12.08 -36.62
C GLY A 368 5.41 -10.80 -37.15
N LYS A 369 5.12 -9.64 -36.55
CA LYS A 369 5.63 -8.32 -36.99
C LYS A 369 6.70 -7.80 -36.04
N LYS A 370 7.62 -7.02 -36.60
CA LYS A 370 8.50 -6.15 -35.81
C LYS A 370 7.75 -4.86 -35.47
N THR A 371 7.70 -4.51 -34.19
CA THR A 371 7.24 -3.21 -33.71
C THR A 371 8.27 -2.13 -34.02
N GLN A 372 7.85 -0.86 -33.95
CA GLN A 372 8.78 0.27 -33.84
C GLN A 372 8.77 0.76 -32.39
N PRO A 373 9.90 1.21 -31.84
CA PRO A 373 9.91 1.77 -30.51
C PRO A 373 9.08 3.07 -30.49
N GLY A 374 8.31 3.27 -29.42
CA GLY A 374 7.57 4.51 -29.18
C GLY A 374 8.49 5.66 -28.75
N GLU A 375 8.01 6.50 -27.83
CA GLU A 375 8.85 7.55 -27.23
C GLU A 375 10.00 6.91 -26.42
N LEU A 376 11.23 7.29 -26.74
CA LEU A 376 12.43 6.73 -26.11
C LEU A 376 12.73 7.43 -24.79
N THR A 377 13.03 6.66 -23.74
CA THR A 377 13.63 7.20 -22.52
C THR A 377 15.08 7.64 -22.78
N PRO A 378 15.70 8.44 -21.88
CA PRO A 378 17.12 8.78 -21.99
C PRO A 378 18.02 7.54 -22.09
N GLU A 379 17.76 6.50 -21.28
CA GLU A 379 18.53 5.25 -21.28
C GLU A 379 18.37 4.49 -22.61
N MET A 380 17.17 4.50 -23.19
CA MET A 380 16.89 3.87 -24.49
C MET A 380 17.63 4.54 -25.65
N SER A 381 18.01 5.81 -25.50
CA SER A 381 18.70 6.59 -26.52
C SER A 381 20.22 6.38 -26.50
N GLU A 382 20.76 5.76 -25.45
CA GLU A 382 22.18 5.44 -25.32
C GLU A 382 22.58 4.22 -26.18
N ARG A 383 23.87 3.92 -26.23
CA ARG A 383 24.41 2.68 -26.81
C ARG A 383 25.04 1.82 -25.73
N ALA A 384 24.46 0.68 -25.46
CA ALA A 384 24.93 -0.30 -24.47
C ALA A 384 24.57 -1.72 -24.91
N GLY A 385 25.28 -2.71 -24.39
CA GLY A 385 24.86 -4.11 -24.45
C GLY A 385 23.62 -4.32 -23.57
N VAL A 386 22.71 -5.19 -24.00
CA VAL A 386 21.44 -5.43 -23.30
C VAL A 386 21.17 -6.92 -23.20
N PHE A 387 20.73 -7.39 -22.04
CA PHE A 387 20.16 -8.72 -21.87
C PHE A 387 18.67 -8.62 -21.58
N VAL A 388 17.87 -9.39 -22.31
CA VAL A 388 16.44 -9.54 -22.04
C VAL A 388 16.21 -10.94 -21.51
N SER A 389 15.61 -11.03 -20.32
CA SER A 389 15.27 -12.30 -19.69
C SER A 389 13.76 -12.40 -19.50
N ILE A 390 13.17 -13.45 -20.04
CA ILE A 390 11.76 -13.81 -19.93
C ILE A 390 11.65 -14.89 -18.86
N HIS A 391 10.74 -14.72 -17.91
CA HIS A 391 10.43 -15.72 -16.89
C HIS A 391 8.97 -16.11 -16.98
N LYS A 392 8.65 -17.34 -16.57
CA LYS A 392 7.28 -17.82 -16.43
C LYS A 392 7.13 -18.42 -15.03
N HIS A 393 6.23 -17.85 -14.22
CA HIS A 393 6.04 -18.24 -12.82
C HIS A 393 7.34 -18.29 -12.00
N GLY A 394 8.21 -17.29 -12.17
CA GLY A 394 9.51 -17.20 -11.50
C GLY A 394 10.65 -17.96 -12.17
N GLU A 395 10.37 -18.94 -13.03
CA GLU A 395 11.37 -19.77 -13.71
C GLU A 395 11.85 -19.15 -15.02
N LEU A 396 13.14 -19.34 -15.36
CA LEU A 396 13.69 -18.81 -16.61
C LEU A 396 13.04 -19.47 -17.83
N ARG A 397 12.50 -18.65 -18.74
CA ARG A 397 11.79 -19.08 -19.97
C ARG A 397 12.50 -18.71 -21.27
N GLY A 398 13.46 -17.79 -21.19
CA GLY A 398 14.35 -17.39 -22.28
C GLY A 398 15.26 -16.24 -21.84
N CYS A 399 16.52 -16.22 -22.25
CA CYS A 399 17.42 -15.12 -21.97
C CYS A 399 18.51 -15.02 -23.03
N ILE A 400 18.48 -13.93 -23.79
CA ILE A 400 19.47 -13.58 -24.81
C ILE A 400 19.89 -12.13 -24.61
N GLY A 401 21.17 -11.85 -24.85
CA GLY A 401 21.68 -10.50 -24.83
C GLY A 401 22.95 -10.34 -25.64
N THR A 402 23.37 -9.08 -25.72
CA THR A 402 24.60 -8.63 -26.36
C THR A 402 25.46 -7.94 -25.30
N PHE A 403 26.76 -8.28 -25.29
CA PHE A 403 27.70 -7.70 -24.33
C PHE A 403 28.24 -6.34 -24.81
N GLU A 404 28.39 -6.17 -26.13
CA GLU A 404 28.70 -4.91 -26.79
C GLU A 404 27.47 -4.45 -27.61
N PRO A 405 27.22 -3.13 -27.70
CA PRO A 405 26.09 -2.61 -28.46
C PRO A 405 26.21 -3.00 -29.95
N ALA A 406 25.25 -3.80 -30.43
CA ALA A 406 25.18 -4.26 -31.81
C ALA A 406 24.18 -3.46 -32.65
N GLN A 407 23.28 -2.72 -32.00
CA GLN A 407 22.27 -1.87 -32.63
C GLN A 407 22.62 -0.37 -32.51
N ALA A 408 21.78 0.49 -33.12
CA ALA A 408 21.98 1.93 -33.12
C ALA A 408 21.78 2.55 -31.73
N ASN A 409 20.90 1.95 -30.91
CA ASN A 409 20.60 2.39 -29.55
C ASN A 409 20.08 1.21 -28.70
N VAL A 410 19.94 1.44 -27.39
CA VAL A 410 19.42 0.48 -26.43
C VAL A 410 18.00 0.02 -26.76
N ALA A 411 17.12 0.88 -27.28
CA ALA A 411 15.76 0.48 -27.65
C ALA A 411 15.74 -0.64 -28.69
N GLU A 412 16.51 -0.46 -29.77
CA GLU A 412 16.66 -1.47 -30.82
C GLU A 412 17.35 -2.74 -30.29
N GLU A 413 18.31 -2.59 -29.38
CA GLU A 413 18.99 -3.70 -28.72
C GLU A 413 17.99 -4.54 -27.89
N ILE A 414 17.13 -3.89 -27.09
CA ILE A 414 16.06 -4.52 -26.33
C ILE A 414 15.15 -5.29 -27.27
N MET A 415 14.67 -4.66 -28.34
CA MET A 415 13.72 -5.28 -29.26
C MET A 415 14.32 -6.52 -29.95
N ALA A 416 15.57 -6.43 -30.42
CA ALA A 416 16.26 -7.55 -31.06
C ALA A 416 16.47 -8.71 -30.09
N ASN A 417 16.94 -8.42 -28.87
CA ASN A 417 17.22 -9.44 -27.85
C ASN A 417 15.94 -10.02 -27.24
N ALA A 418 14.87 -9.24 -27.14
CA ALA A 418 13.55 -9.72 -26.69
C ALA A 418 12.97 -10.75 -27.67
N ILE A 419 12.98 -10.44 -28.97
CA ILE A 419 12.56 -11.40 -30.02
C ILE A 419 13.42 -12.66 -29.95
N SER A 420 14.73 -12.51 -29.83
CA SER A 420 15.64 -13.65 -29.77
C SER A 420 15.40 -14.52 -28.53
N SER A 421 15.18 -13.89 -27.37
CA SER A 421 14.86 -14.59 -26.12
C SER A 421 13.56 -15.39 -26.21
N ALA A 422 12.55 -14.87 -26.91
CA ALA A 422 11.28 -15.55 -27.10
C ALA A 422 11.30 -16.64 -28.18
N THR A 423 12.15 -16.53 -29.20
CA THR A 423 12.03 -17.34 -30.44
C THR A 423 13.27 -18.15 -30.83
N ARG A 424 14.45 -17.83 -30.26
CA ARG A 424 15.75 -18.37 -30.72
C ARG A 424 16.67 -18.82 -29.59
N ASP A 425 16.23 -18.76 -28.33
CA ASP A 425 17.00 -19.32 -27.23
C ASP A 425 17.06 -20.86 -27.36
N PRO A 426 18.25 -21.47 -27.59
CA PRO A 426 18.36 -22.89 -27.87
C PRO A 426 17.97 -23.79 -26.69
N ARG A 427 17.85 -23.23 -25.48
CA ARG A 427 17.47 -23.97 -24.27
C ARG A 427 15.97 -24.21 -24.18
N PHE A 428 15.16 -23.45 -24.91
CA PHE A 428 13.71 -23.46 -24.77
C PHE A 428 13.00 -23.53 -26.14
N PRO A 429 11.82 -24.17 -26.24
CA PRO A 429 10.98 -24.02 -27.42
C PRO A 429 10.50 -22.57 -27.57
N PRO A 430 10.19 -22.09 -28.79
CA PRO A 430 9.64 -20.76 -29.00
C PRO A 430 8.40 -20.50 -28.14
N VAL A 431 8.28 -19.29 -27.60
CA VAL A 431 7.13 -18.83 -26.81
C VAL A 431 5.85 -18.85 -27.65
N THR A 432 4.77 -19.35 -27.07
CA THR A 432 3.44 -19.44 -27.69
C THR A 432 2.51 -18.34 -27.19
N VAL A 433 1.44 -18.06 -27.95
CA VAL A 433 0.44 -17.04 -27.58
C VAL A 433 -0.20 -17.32 -26.22
N ALA A 434 -0.41 -18.60 -25.89
CA ALA A 434 -1.02 -19.01 -24.62
C ALA A 434 -0.13 -18.77 -23.39
N GLU A 435 1.17 -18.55 -23.59
CA GLU A 435 2.09 -18.26 -22.49
C GLU A 435 2.17 -16.77 -22.16
N LEU A 436 1.78 -15.88 -23.09
CA LEU A 436 2.09 -14.45 -23.01
C LEU A 436 1.60 -13.77 -21.73
N ASP A 437 0.41 -14.15 -21.26
CA ASP A 437 -0.20 -13.55 -20.06
C ASP A 437 0.51 -14.01 -18.76
N ASP A 438 1.32 -15.07 -18.81
CA ASP A 438 2.09 -15.61 -17.68
C ASP A 438 3.56 -15.12 -17.66
N LEU A 439 3.98 -14.30 -18.63
CA LEU A 439 5.39 -13.93 -18.79
C LEU A 439 5.78 -12.66 -18.03
N GLU A 440 6.93 -12.73 -17.36
CA GLU A 440 7.61 -11.61 -16.73
C GLU A 440 8.87 -11.25 -17.53
N TYR A 441 9.15 -9.95 -17.65
CA TYR A 441 10.25 -9.44 -18.47
C TYR A 441 11.25 -8.69 -17.60
N LYS A 442 12.53 -9.02 -17.72
CA LYS A 442 13.62 -8.32 -17.06
C LYS A 442 14.61 -7.85 -18.12
N VAL A 443 15.00 -6.58 -18.07
CA VAL A 443 15.96 -6.00 -18.99
C VAL A 443 17.16 -5.47 -18.21
N ASP A 444 18.35 -6.00 -18.50
CA ASP A 444 19.61 -5.58 -17.92
C ASP A 444 20.41 -4.78 -18.97
N ILE A 445 20.65 -3.49 -18.71
CA ILE A 445 21.48 -2.62 -19.55
C ILE A 445 22.88 -2.55 -18.95
N LEU A 446 23.89 -2.94 -19.72
CA LEU A 446 25.27 -3.04 -19.26
C LEU A 446 25.99 -1.68 -19.32
N THR A 447 26.83 -1.40 -18.34
CA THR A 447 27.84 -0.34 -18.47
C THR A 447 28.98 -0.79 -19.37
N LYS A 448 29.82 0.17 -19.81
CA LYS A 448 31.01 -0.17 -20.60
C LYS A 448 31.97 -1.04 -19.76
N PRO A 449 32.43 -2.18 -20.27
CA PRO A 449 33.37 -3.02 -19.53
C PRO A 449 34.69 -2.30 -19.19
N GLU A 450 35.16 -2.50 -17.97
CA GLU A 450 36.42 -2.00 -17.44
C GLU A 450 37.40 -3.16 -17.21
N ALA A 451 38.66 -3.00 -17.58
CA ALA A 451 39.68 -4.03 -17.35
C ALA A 451 39.95 -4.20 -15.85
N VAL A 452 40.14 -5.44 -15.42
CA VAL A 452 40.40 -5.84 -14.04
C VAL A 452 41.82 -6.36 -13.93
N ASN A 453 42.63 -5.75 -13.05
CA ASN A 453 44.01 -6.17 -12.85
C ASN A 453 44.15 -7.19 -11.71
N ASP A 454 43.28 -7.08 -10.70
CA ASP A 454 43.26 -7.96 -9.55
C ASP A 454 41.84 -8.46 -9.25
N VAL A 455 41.72 -9.73 -8.89
CA VAL A 455 40.42 -10.38 -8.62
C VAL A 455 39.68 -9.74 -7.43
N SER A 456 40.41 -9.10 -6.50
CA SER A 456 39.81 -8.34 -5.39
C SER A 456 39.03 -7.10 -5.83
N GLU A 457 39.13 -6.69 -7.10
CA GLU A 457 38.34 -5.61 -7.69
C GLU A 457 36.94 -6.05 -8.14
N LEU A 458 36.63 -7.36 -8.02
CA LEU A 458 35.36 -7.97 -8.36
C LEU A 458 34.52 -8.22 -7.11
N ASP A 459 33.21 -8.26 -7.31
CA ASP A 459 32.21 -8.52 -6.31
C ASP A 459 31.04 -9.18 -7.03
N ALA A 460 30.66 -10.38 -6.59
CA ALA A 460 29.71 -11.22 -7.31
C ALA A 460 28.27 -10.65 -7.31
N GLU A 461 27.91 -9.87 -6.29
CA GLU A 461 26.61 -9.21 -6.20
C GLU A 461 26.59 -7.92 -7.03
N ARG A 462 27.73 -7.22 -7.12
CA ARG A 462 27.79 -5.90 -7.78
C ARG A 462 28.16 -5.96 -9.26
N TYR A 463 29.14 -6.77 -9.63
CA TYR A 463 29.77 -6.73 -10.94
C TYR A 463 29.53 -8.00 -11.75
N GLY A 464 29.15 -7.82 -13.01
CA GLY A 464 29.24 -8.87 -14.01
C GLY A 464 30.69 -9.01 -14.48
N VAL A 465 31.06 -10.22 -14.90
CA VAL A 465 32.43 -10.57 -15.29
C VAL A 465 32.47 -11.01 -16.74
N ILE A 466 33.47 -10.52 -17.48
CA ILE A 466 33.85 -11.01 -18.79
C ILE A 466 35.23 -11.66 -18.67
N VAL A 467 35.34 -12.88 -19.17
CA VAL A 467 36.59 -13.62 -19.28
C VAL A 467 36.93 -13.79 -20.75
N GLU A 468 38.11 -13.32 -21.16
CA GLU A 468 38.57 -13.36 -22.56
C GLU A 468 39.90 -14.11 -22.69
N SER A 469 40.01 -14.97 -23.69
CA SER A 469 41.27 -15.62 -24.07
C SER A 469 41.35 -15.75 -25.59
N GLY A 470 42.06 -14.81 -26.22
CA GLY A 470 42.09 -14.67 -27.68
C GLY A 470 40.70 -14.34 -28.22
N PHE A 471 40.15 -15.20 -29.09
CA PHE A 471 38.81 -15.02 -29.67
C PHE A 471 37.67 -15.60 -28.83
N ARG A 472 37.98 -16.31 -27.73
CA ARG A 472 36.96 -16.90 -26.85
C ARG A 472 36.63 -15.92 -25.74
N LYS A 473 35.33 -15.72 -25.52
CA LYS A 473 34.82 -14.78 -24.51
C LYS A 473 33.62 -15.39 -23.82
N GLY A 474 33.59 -15.29 -22.50
CA GLY A 474 32.49 -15.71 -21.64
C GLY A 474 32.03 -14.56 -20.77
N LEU A 475 30.72 -14.42 -20.58
CA LEU A 475 30.13 -13.38 -19.76
C LEU A 475 29.12 -13.97 -18.77
N LEU A 476 29.11 -13.40 -17.57
CA LEU A 476 28.11 -13.66 -16.55
C LEU A 476 27.65 -12.33 -15.93
N LEU A 477 26.33 -12.20 -15.76
CA LEU A 477 25.71 -11.04 -15.10
C LEU A 477 25.93 -11.13 -13.58
N PRO A 478 25.90 -10.00 -12.86
CA PRO A 478 25.96 -10.00 -11.39
C PRO A 478 24.67 -10.52 -10.75
N ASP A 479 24.75 -10.82 -9.45
CA ASP A 479 23.58 -11.11 -8.59
C ASP A 479 22.70 -12.22 -9.18
N LEU A 480 23.33 -13.37 -9.45
CA LEU A 480 22.67 -14.56 -9.97
C LEU A 480 22.50 -15.58 -8.84
N GLU A 481 21.30 -16.13 -8.74
CA GLU A 481 20.97 -17.16 -7.77
C GLU A 481 21.90 -18.38 -7.90
N GLY A 482 22.55 -18.75 -6.79
CA GLY A 482 23.48 -19.87 -6.72
C GLY A 482 24.90 -19.57 -7.22
N VAL A 483 25.27 -18.30 -7.39
CA VAL A 483 26.65 -17.89 -7.69
C VAL A 483 27.12 -16.86 -6.66
N ASP A 484 27.68 -17.36 -5.56
CA ASP A 484 27.96 -16.56 -4.36
C ASP A 484 29.43 -16.08 -4.28
N SER A 485 30.27 -16.45 -5.24
CA SER A 485 31.71 -16.10 -5.25
C SER A 485 32.22 -15.64 -6.60
N VAL A 486 33.23 -14.77 -6.58
CA VAL A 486 33.90 -14.26 -7.79
C VAL A 486 34.60 -15.39 -8.55
N GLU A 487 35.20 -16.34 -7.82
CA GLU A 487 35.88 -17.50 -8.39
C GLU A 487 34.89 -18.37 -9.19
N GLU A 488 33.69 -18.55 -8.66
CA GLU A 488 32.61 -19.27 -9.33
C GLU A 488 32.10 -18.50 -10.57
N GLN A 489 31.95 -17.18 -10.48
CA GLN A 489 31.61 -16.35 -11.65
C GLN A 489 32.63 -16.53 -12.78
N ILE A 490 33.92 -16.44 -12.47
CA ILE A 490 35.01 -16.62 -13.45
C ILE A 490 35.00 -18.04 -14.02
N ALA A 491 34.83 -19.06 -13.18
CA ALA A 491 34.77 -20.45 -13.61
C ALA A 491 33.60 -20.71 -14.58
N ILE A 492 32.42 -20.18 -14.29
CA ILE A 492 31.25 -20.27 -15.18
C ILE A 492 31.52 -19.55 -16.51
N CYS A 493 32.11 -18.35 -16.48
CA CYS A 493 32.49 -17.63 -17.69
C CYS A 493 33.48 -18.44 -18.55
N ARG A 494 34.50 -19.04 -17.93
CA ARG A 494 35.44 -19.93 -18.62
C ARG A 494 34.74 -21.11 -19.27
N LEU A 495 33.85 -21.79 -18.55
CA LEU A 495 33.07 -22.91 -19.08
C LEU A 495 32.21 -22.50 -20.28
N LYS A 496 31.51 -21.36 -20.19
CA LYS A 496 30.70 -20.82 -21.30
C LYS A 496 31.54 -20.49 -22.54
N ALA A 497 32.79 -20.07 -22.34
CA ALA A 497 33.72 -19.71 -23.40
C ALA A 497 34.56 -20.88 -23.94
N GLY A 498 34.49 -22.07 -23.31
CA GLY A 498 35.39 -23.18 -23.61
C GLY A 498 36.86 -22.86 -23.30
N ILE A 499 37.12 -22.12 -22.21
CA ILE A 499 38.46 -21.74 -21.74
C ILE A 499 38.88 -22.68 -20.61
N GLY A 500 40.13 -23.16 -20.64
CA GLY A 500 40.65 -24.06 -19.62
C GLY A 500 40.83 -23.38 -18.24
N PRO A 501 40.83 -24.14 -17.14
CA PRO A 501 40.97 -23.57 -15.78
C PRO A 501 42.30 -22.84 -15.55
N ASP A 502 43.38 -23.30 -16.17
CA ASP A 502 44.73 -22.73 -16.04
C ASP A 502 45.14 -21.85 -17.23
N GLU A 503 44.22 -21.64 -18.18
CA GLU A 503 44.50 -20.85 -19.37
C GLU A 503 44.56 -19.34 -19.02
N PRO A 504 45.57 -18.59 -19.49
CA PRO A 504 45.64 -17.15 -19.28
C PRO A 504 44.43 -16.44 -19.87
N VAL A 505 43.86 -15.51 -19.09
CA VAL A 505 42.66 -14.76 -19.44
C VAL A 505 42.82 -13.29 -19.09
N ASP A 506 42.21 -12.43 -19.91
CA ASP A 506 41.93 -11.05 -19.56
C ASP A 506 40.55 -10.99 -18.87
N LEU A 507 40.48 -10.22 -17.78
CA LEU A 507 39.26 -10.03 -17.00
C LEU A 507 38.74 -8.62 -17.19
N TYR A 508 37.42 -8.52 -17.35
CA TYR A 508 36.72 -7.24 -17.34
C TYR A 508 35.52 -7.32 -16.42
N ARG A 509 35.15 -6.18 -15.83
CA ARG A 509 33.94 -6.01 -15.03
C ARG A 509 32.98 -5.01 -15.67
N PHE A 510 31.70 -5.15 -15.38
CA PHE A 510 30.68 -4.16 -15.73
C PHE A 510 29.57 -4.18 -14.67
N GLU A 511 28.79 -3.11 -14.60
CA GLU A 511 27.58 -3.02 -13.78
C GLU A 511 26.35 -3.16 -14.67
N VAL A 512 25.21 -3.52 -14.07
CA VAL A 512 23.94 -3.63 -14.78
C VAL A 512 22.90 -2.68 -14.17
N ARG A 513 22.18 -1.97 -15.04
CA ARG A 513 20.93 -1.30 -14.67
C ARG A 513 19.79 -2.24 -15.01
N ARG A 514 19.12 -2.77 -13.97
CA ARG A 514 18.07 -3.79 -14.08
C ARG A 514 16.69 -3.17 -14.03
N PHE A 515 15.86 -3.46 -15.03
CA PHE A 515 14.49 -2.97 -15.16
C PHE A 515 13.52 -4.16 -15.21
N LYS A 516 12.41 -4.05 -14.48
CA LYS A 516 11.35 -5.07 -14.39
C LYS A 516 10.00 -4.47 -14.77
#